data_AF-A0A8C8VQJ5-F1
#
_entry.id   AF-A0A8C8VQJ5-F1
#
_cell.length_a   1.000
_cell.length_b   1.000
_cell.length_c   1.000
_cell.angle_alpha   90.00
_cell.angle_beta   90.00
_cell.angle_gamma   90.00
#
_symmetry.space_group_name_H-M   'P 1'
#
loop_
_entity.id
_entity.type
_entity.pdbx_description
1 polymer ?
#
loop_
_entity_poly.entity_id
_entity_poly.type
_entity_poly.pdbx_seq_one_letter_code
_entity_poly.pdbx_strand_id
1 'polypeptide(L)'
;MTQRQLNITVQKKESSWWERLTKQEKRPLFLAPDFDRWLDESDAEMELRAKEEERINKMRIESRVPKDSFKQLKRGYLFMYNLVQFLGFSWIFVNMTVRLFILGKDSFYDTFHTIADMMYFCQALAFMEILNSLVGFVRSPFIPSLVQVLGRNFILFIILGNAEEMQSKAVVFFIFYFWSIIEIFRYPFYMLSCINIEWKLLTWIRYTIWIPLYPLGALAEAVSLIQAIPVFSETGKFSFSLPYPLTITIKFSFFLQIYLIILFLGLFVNFRHLYKQRRQHLGAKKRKMK
;
A
#
# COMPACT_ATOMS: atom_id res chain seq x y z
N MET A 1 17.43 -55.88 -25.93
CA MET A 1 16.52 -56.88 -25.34
C MET A 1 15.14 -56.27 -25.27
N THR A 2 14.15 -56.94 -25.87
CA THR A 2 12.80 -56.46 -26.19
C THR A 2 11.96 -56.15 -24.94
N GLN A 3 11.49 -54.90 -24.79
CA GLN A 3 10.40 -54.54 -23.87
C GLN A 3 9.11 -55.22 -24.33
N ARG A 4 8.77 -56.36 -23.72
CA ARG A 4 7.53 -57.13 -24.00
C ARG A 4 6.43 -56.91 -22.95
N GLN A 5 6.55 -55.92 -22.07
CA GLN A 5 5.61 -55.67 -20.97
C GLN A 5 5.22 -54.19 -20.92
N LEU A 6 3.93 -53.92 -20.74
CA LEU A 6 3.35 -52.59 -20.64
C LEU A 6 2.87 -52.36 -19.20
N ASN A 7 3.54 -51.47 -18.48
CA ASN A 7 3.23 -51.15 -17.08
C ASN A 7 2.31 -49.94 -17.00
N ILE A 8 1.12 -50.11 -16.41
CA ILE A 8 0.16 -49.03 -16.17
C ILE A 8 0.01 -48.85 -14.66
N THR A 9 0.22 -47.63 -14.17
CA THR A 9 -0.02 -47.26 -12.77
C THR A 9 -1.32 -46.48 -12.67
N VAL A 10 -2.27 -46.98 -11.86
CA VAL A 10 -3.56 -46.32 -11.63
C VAL A 10 -3.74 -46.08 -10.14
N GLN A 11 -4.19 -44.89 -9.76
CA GLN A 11 -4.46 -44.54 -8.37
C GLN A 11 -5.86 -45.01 -7.97
N LYS A 12 -5.96 -45.79 -6.88
CA LYS A 12 -7.26 -46.16 -6.29
C LYS A 12 -7.99 -44.91 -5.79
N LYS A 13 -9.32 -44.93 -5.90
CA LYS A 13 -10.18 -43.85 -5.40
C LYS A 13 -10.26 -43.83 -3.88
N GLU A 14 -10.22 -45.00 -3.26
CA GLU A 14 -10.29 -45.20 -1.81
C GLU A 14 -9.03 -45.94 -1.35
N SER A 15 -8.50 -45.59 -0.18
CA SER A 15 -7.28 -46.17 0.39
C SER A 15 -7.53 -47.46 1.19
N SER A 16 -8.71 -48.05 1.07
CA SER A 16 -9.10 -49.29 1.74
C SER A 16 -8.56 -50.54 1.03
N TRP A 17 -8.45 -51.65 1.77
CA TRP A 17 -8.19 -52.96 1.20
C TRP A 17 -9.34 -53.37 0.28
N TRP A 18 -9.02 -53.86 -0.92
CA TRP A 18 -10.01 -54.32 -1.89
C TRP A 18 -9.94 -55.83 -1.95
N GLU A 19 -11.00 -56.51 -1.53
CA GLU A 19 -11.08 -57.97 -1.64
C GLU A 19 -11.01 -58.44 -3.11
N ARG A 20 -11.45 -57.61 -4.06
CA ARG A 20 -11.46 -57.91 -5.50
C ARG A 20 -11.21 -56.67 -6.36
N LEU A 21 -10.52 -56.85 -7.49
CA LEU A 21 -10.30 -55.81 -8.50
C LEU A 21 -11.47 -55.68 -9.49
N THR A 22 -12.17 -56.79 -9.78
CA THR A 22 -13.27 -56.86 -10.76
C THR A 22 -14.63 -56.80 -10.08
N LYS A 23 -15.62 -56.16 -10.74
CA LYS A 23 -17.03 -56.18 -10.28
C LYS A 23 -17.72 -57.54 -10.48
N GLN A 24 -17.21 -58.38 -11.38
CA GLN A 24 -17.76 -59.71 -11.64
C GLN A 24 -17.27 -60.71 -10.58
N GLU A 25 -18.11 -61.67 -10.19
CA GLU A 25 -17.75 -62.71 -9.22
C GLU A 25 -16.68 -63.68 -9.75
N LYS A 26 -16.71 -63.96 -11.06
CA LYS A 26 -15.72 -64.82 -11.70
C LYS A 26 -14.54 -64.00 -12.21
N ARG A 27 -13.35 -64.41 -11.80
CA ARG A 27 -12.08 -63.83 -12.24
C ARG A 27 -11.82 -64.17 -13.73
N PRO A 28 -11.48 -63.19 -14.59
CA PRO A 28 -11.06 -63.45 -15.96
C PRO A 28 -9.76 -64.27 -16.02
N LEU A 29 -9.67 -65.21 -16.98
CA LEU A 29 -8.55 -66.16 -17.10
C LEU A 29 -7.18 -65.49 -17.36
N PHE A 30 -7.17 -64.28 -17.92
CA PHE A 30 -5.94 -63.54 -18.25
C PHE A 30 -5.42 -62.68 -17.09
N LEU A 31 -6.17 -62.54 -15.99
CA LEU A 31 -5.78 -61.71 -14.86
C LEU A 31 -4.99 -62.58 -13.88
N ALA A 32 -3.71 -62.29 -13.63
CA ALA A 32 -2.88 -62.92 -12.57
C ALA A 32 -2.45 -61.86 -11.54
N PRO A 33 -2.32 -62.17 -10.23
CA PRO A 33 -1.76 -61.21 -9.29
C PRO A 33 -0.26 -61.05 -9.58
N ASP A 34 0.23 -59.83 -9.49
CA ASP A 34 1.66 -59.54 -9.60
C ASP A 34 2.30 -59.67 -8.22
N PHE A 35 2.92 -60.82 -7.95
CA PHE A 35 3.53 -61.13 -6.66
C PHE A 35 4.79 -60.30 -6.38
N ASP A 36 5.46 -59.76 -7.41
CA ASP A 36 6.66 -58.94 -7.23
C ASP A 36 6.32 -57.54 -6.66
N ARG A 37 5.07 -57.09 -6.81
CA ARG A 37 4.56 -55.81 -6.29
C ARG A 37 3.49 -55.99 -5.21
N TRP A 38 3.21 -57.22 -4.80
CA TRP A 38 2.22 -57.52 -3.79
C TRP A 38 2.77 -57.13 -2.41
N LEU A 39 2.06 -56.24 -1.73
CA LEU A 39 2.31 -55.91 -0.33
C LEU A 39 1.25 -56.61 0.51
N ASP A 40 1.70 -57.30 1.56
CA ASP A 40 0.78 -57.89 2.52
C ASP A 40 0.03 -56.81 3.29
N GLU A 41 -1.18 -57.14 3.76
CA GLU A 41 -2.11 -56.21 4.39
C GLU A 41 -1.47 -55.47 5.59
N SER A 42 -0.64 -56.19 6.37
CA SER A 42 0.11 -55.61 7.50
C SER A 42 1.12 -54.54 7.07
N ASP A 43 1.81 -54.77 5.95
CA ASP A 43 2.89 -53.91 5.47
C ASP A 43 2.30 -52.66 4.80
N ALA A 44 1.21 -52.83 4.05
CA ALA A 44 0.46 -51.74 3.44
C ALA A 44 -0.18 -50.82 4.50
N GLU A 45 -0.74 -51.39 5.58
CA GLU A 45 -1.25 -50.61 6.71
C GLU A 45 -0.14 -49.85 7.44
N MET A 46 1.02 -50.48 7.65
CA MET A 46 2.16 -49.85 8.32
C MET A 46 2.66 -48.63 7.54
N GLU A 47 2.77 -48.74 6.21
CA GLU A 47 3.13 -47.60 5.36
C GLU A 47 2.10 -46.46 5.39
N LEU A 48 0.81 -46.79 5.40
CA LEU A 48 -0.26 -45.79 5.49
C LEU A 48 -0.20 -45.05 6.82
N ARG A 49 0.00 -45.77 7.93
CA ARG A 49 0.19 -45.17 9.26
C ARG A 49 1.43 -44.30 9.31
N ALA A 50 2.56 -44.75 8.76
CA ALA A 50 3.79 -43.94 8.70
C ALA A 50 3.59 -42.64 7.90
N LYS A 51 2.91 -42.71 6.73
CA LYS A 51 2.58 -41.53 5.92
C LYS A 51 1.61 -40.58 6.64
N GLU A 52 0.66 -41.12 7.41
CA GLU A 52 -0.26 -40.34 8.22
C GLU A 52 0.43 -39.67 9.42
N GLU A 53 1.32 -40.40 10.10
CA GLU A 53 2.16 -39.87 11.17
C GLU A 53 3.10 -38.77 10.68
N GLU A 54 3.74 -38.95 9.52
CA GLU A 54 4.54 -37.89 8.88
C GLU A 54 3.71 -36.65 8.56
N ARG A 55 2.48 -36.82 8.05
CA ARG A 55 1.56 -35.69 7.80
C ARG A 55 1.17 -35.00 9.11
N ILE A 56 0.84 -35.77 10.14
CA ILE A 56 0.52 -35.23 11.47
C ILE A 56 1.74 -34.50 12.05
N ASN A 57 2.94 -35.04 11.89
CA ASN A 57 4.16 -34.43 12.37
C ASN A 57 4.49 -33.13 11.61
N LYS A 58 4.33 -33.11 10.28
CA LYS A 58 4.43 -31.88 9.47
C LYS A 58 3.41 -30.82 9.90
N MET A 59 2.14 -31.21 10.11
CA MET A 59 1.11 -30.29 10.61
C MET A 59 1.43 -29.77 12.02
N ARG A 60 1.96 -30.62 12.90
CA ARG A 60 2.42 -30.23 14.24
C ARG A 60 3.60 -29.27 14.18
N ILE A 61 4.56 -29.49 13.29
CA ILE A 61 5.72 -28.58 13.08
C ILE A 61 5.24 -27.22 12.55
N GLU A 62 4.37 -27.19 11.53
CA GLU A 62 3.78 -25.94 11.03
C GLU A 62 2.96 -25.19 12.09
N SER A 63 2.31 -25.90 13.01
CA SER A 63 1.58 -25.29 14.13
C SER A 63 2.52 -24.77 15.24
N ARG A 64 3.72 -25.35 15.40
CA ARG A 64 4.73 -24.93 16.38
C ARG A 64 5.51 -23.70 15.94
N VAL A 65 5.66 -23.45 14.64
CA VAL A 65 6.18 -22.17 14.14
C VAL A 65 5.14 -21.09 14.46
N PRO A 66 5.41 -20.14 15.38
CA PRO A 66 4.41 -19.18 15.77
C PRO A 66 4.16 -18.21 14.61
N LYS A 67 3.11 -18.45 13.81
CA LYS A 67 2.59 -17.48 12.83
C LYS A 67 2.30 -16.11 13.48
N ASP A 68 2.09 -16.09 14.80
CA ASP A 68 1.87 -14.90 15.59
C ASP A 68 3.12 -14.03 15.78
N SER A 69 4.33 -14.60 15.79
CA SER A 69 5.55 -13.80 16.04
C SER A 69 5.83 -12.83 14.88
N PHE A 70 5.70 -13.31 13.63
CA PHE A 70 5.79 -12.46 12.45
C PHE A 70 4.66 -11.41 12.39
N LYS A 71 3.45 -11.79 12.81
CA LYS A 71 2.29 -10.87 12.88
C LYS A 71 2.47 -9.79 13.95
N GLN A 72 3.05 -10.12 15.09
CA GLN A 72 3.39 -9.18 16.16
C GLN A 72 4.53 -8.25 15.74
N LEU A 73 5.59 -8.78 15.12
CA LEU A 73 6.69 -7.97 14.59
C LEU A 73 6.20 -7.00 13.51
N LYS A 74 5.37 -7.48 12.57
CA LYS A 74 4.69 -6.65 11.58
C LYS A 74 3.89 -5.52 12.23
N ARG A 75 3.08 -5.84 13.25
CA ARG A 75 2.26 -4.86 13.98
C ARG A 75 3.12 -3.84 14.72
N GLY A 76 4.21 -4.27 15.35
CA GLY A 76 5.16 -3.40 16.04
C GLY A 76 5.89 -2.47 15.07
N TYR A 77 6.38 -3.00 13.95
CA TYR A 77 7.00 -2.20 12.89
C TYR A 77 6.03 -1.13 12.35
N LEU A 78 4.80 -1.52 12.01
CA LEU A 78 3.79 -0.58 11.51
C LEU A 78 3.46 0.48 12.55
N PHE A 79 3.36 0.10 13.83
CA PHE A 79 3.11 1.04 14.92
C PHE A 79 4.25 2.05 15.06
N MET A 80 5.51 1.60 15.11
CA MET A 80 6.68 2.48 15.21
C MET A 80 6.80 3.40 13.99
N TYR A 81 6.55 2.87 12.79
CA TYR A 81 6.52 3.65 11.56
C TYR A 81 5.50 4.80 11.64
N ASN A 82 4.25 4.48 12.00
CA ASN A 82 3.21 5.49 12.12
C ASN A 82 3.50 6.47 13.27
N LEU A 83 4.16 6.03 14.34
CA LEU A 83 4.58 6.89 15.45
C LEU A 83 5.63 7.92 15.01
N VAL A 84 6.68 7.48 14.31
CA VAL A 84 7.73 8.38 13.79
C VAL A 84 7.13 9.41 12.85
N GLN A 85 6.25 8.98 11.94
CA GLN A 85 5.54 9.89 11.05
C GLN A 85 4.66 10.89 11.82
N PHE A 86 3.89 10.41 12.81
CA PHE A 86 3.07 11.27 13.65
C PHE A 86 3.90 12.34 14.38
N LEU A 87 5.03 11.94 14.97
CA LEU A 87 5.93 12.88 15.65
C LEU A 87 6.51 13.89 14.69
N GLY A 88 6.89 13.47 13.48
CA GLY A 88 7.43 14.36 12.45
C GLY A 88 6.42 15.42 12.01
N PHE A 89 5.21 15.01 11.61
CA PHE A 89 4.18 15.95 11.20
C PHE A 89 3.66 16.81 12.37
N SER A 90 3.64 16.29 13.60
CA SER A 90 3.31 17.08 14.79
C SER A 90 4.35 18.16 15.05
N TRP A 91 5.64 17.83 14.94
CA TRP A 91 6.72 18.79 15.07
C TRP A 91 6.63 19.89 14.01
N ILE A 92 6.36 19.52 12.74
CA ILE A 92 6.15 20.49 11.65
C ILE A 92 4.99 21.42 11.97
N PHE A 93 3.83 20.87 12.32
CA PHE A 93 2.63 21.65 12.61
C PHE A 93 2.80 22.60 13.79
N VAL A 94 3.39 22.13 14.90
CA VAL A 94 3.63 22.96 16.08
C VAL A 94 4.63 24.07 15.75
N ASN A 95 5.75 23.77 15.10
CA ASN A 95 6.72 24.79 14.71
C ASN A 95 6.10 25.85 13.80
N MET A 96 5.36 25.43 12.78
CA MET A 96 4.70 26.36 11.86
C MET A 96 3.66 27.22 12.57
N THR A 97 2.88 26.64 13.49
CA THR A 97 1.88 27.37 14.27
C THR A 97 2.55 28.40 15.19
N VAL A 98 3.58 28.00 15.94
CA VAL A 98 4.32 28.89 16.84
C VAL A 98 4.98 30.03 16.06
N ARG A 99 5.62 29.74 14.93
CA ARG A 99 6.25 30.77 14.09
C ARG A 99 5.23 31.73 13.48
N LEU A 100 4.05 31.24 13.10
CA LEU A 100 2.96 32.10 12.65
C LEU A 100 2.51 33.09 13.73
N PHE A 101 2.45 32.65 14.99
CA PHE A 101 2.08 33.52 16.12
C PHE A 101 3.18 34.50 16.53
N ILE A 102 4.46 34.13 16.41
CA ILE A 102 5.59 34.97 16.85
C ILE A 102 6.04 35.94 15.74
N LEU A 103 6.26 35.45 14.52
CA LEU A 103 6.82 36.23 13.41
C LEU A 103 5.75 36.77 12.46
N GLY A 104 4.51 36.29 12.53
CA GLY A 104 3.45 36.73 11.63
C GLY A 104 3.76 36.43 10.16
N LYS A 105 3.78 37.48 9.32
CA LYS A 105 4.00 37.35 7.86
C LYS A 105 5.43 36.96 7.48
N ASP A 106 6.41 37.32 8.30
CA ASP A 106 7.82 36.99 8.03
C ASP A 106 8.09 35.50 8.19
N SER A 107 7.23 34.79 8.93
CA SER A 107 7.25 33.33 9.03
C SER A 107 7.13 32.66 7.66
N PHE A 108 6.43 33.26 6.69
CA PHE A 108 6.19 32.62 5.40
C PHE A 108 7.47 32.45 4.58
N TYR A 109 8.41 33.39 4.69
CA TYR A 109 9.66 33.38 3.94
C TYR A 109 10.70 32.42 4.57
N ASP A 110 10.72 32.30 5.89
CA ASP A 110 11.66 31.41 6.63
C ASP A 110 11.15 29.96 6.79
N THR A 111 9.89 29.70 6.42
CA THR A 111 9.28 28.37 6.60
C THR A 111 10.02 27.30 5.81
N PHE A 112 10.39 27.57 4.56
CA PHE A 112 11.06 26.55 3.75
C PHE A 112 12.42 26.17 4.35
N HIS A 113 13.26 27.14 4.70
CA HIS A 113 14.59 26.86 5.24
C HIS A 113 14.59 26.08 6.56
N THR A 114 13.56 26.27 7.39
CA THR A 114 13.51 25.66 8.71
C THR A 114 12.71 24.35 8.76
N ILE A 115 11.76 24.16 7.84
CA ILE A 115 10.83 23.02 7.85
C ILE A 115 11.11 22.04 6.71
N ALA A 116 11.73 22.47 5.61
CA ALA A 116 11.90 21.64 4.42
C ALA A 116 12.65 20.34 4.72
N ASP A 117 13.73 20.38 5.50
CA ASP A 117 14.50 19.17 5.83
C ASP A 117 13.64 18.10 6.52
N MET A 118 12.83 18.51 7.48
CA MET A 118 11.91 17.59 8.15
C MET A 118 10.80 17.11 7.22
N MET A 119 10.30 17.98 6.35
CA MET A 119 9.30 17.62 5.34
C MET A 119 9.87 16.62 4.32
N TYR A 120 11.10 16.81 3.85
CA TYR A 120 11.82 15.87 2.99
C TYR A 120 12.00 14.52 3.67
N PHE A 121 12.38 14.51 4.95
CA PHE A 121 12.51 13.28 5.73
C PHE A 121 11.17 12.53 5.86
N CYS A 122 10.10 13.22 6.26
CA CYS A 122 8.76 12.63 6.36
C CYS A 122 8.25 12.09 5.02
N GLN A 123 8.50 12.80 3.91
CA GLN A 123 8.10 12.35 2.58
C GLN A 123 8.96 11.22 2.02
N ALA A 124 10.26 11.19 2.33
CA ALA A 124 11.11 10.05 2.04
C ALA A 124 10.60 8.81 2.78
N LEU A 125 10.22 8.95 4.05
CA LEU A 125 9.57 7.88 4.79
C LEU A 125 8.21 7.50 4.21
N ALA A 126 7.47 8.41 3.58
CA ALA A 126 6.18 8.10 2.95
C ALA A 126 6.33 7.14 1.74
N PHE A 127 7.50 7.07 1.10
CA PHE A 127 7.76 6.01 0.10
C PHE A 127 7.68 4.59 0.71
N MET A 128 8.03 4.44 1.99
CA MET A 128 7.86 3.17 2.68
C MET A 128 6.37 2.77 2.78
N GLU A 129 5.42 3.72 2.74
CA GLU A 129 3.98 3.38 2.70
C GLU A 129 3.61 2.69 1.39
N ILE A 130 4.18 3.15 0.27
CA ILE A 130 4.00 2.52 -1.05
C ILE A 130 4.54 1.09 -1.01
N LEU A 131 5.74 0.90 -0.47
CA LEU A 131 6.36 -0.42 -0.33
C LEU A 131 5.55 -1.33 0.60
N ASN A 132 5.10 -0.80 1.73
CA ASN A 132 4.26 -1.53 2.69
C ASN A 132 2.91 -1.93 2.06
N SER A 133 2.32 -1.08 1.22
CA SER A 133 1.11 -1.41 0.47
C SER A 133 1.37 -2.44 -0.63
N LEU A 134 2.54 -2.39 -1.30
CA LEU A 134 2.93 -3.31 -2.38
C LEU A 134 3.17 -4.73 -1.84
N VAL A 135 3.87 -4.85 -0.72
CA VAL A 135 4.15 -6.13 -0.05
C VAL A 135 2.88 -6.72 0.61
N GLY A 136 1.77 -5.98 0.65
CA GLY A 136 0.52 -6.41 1.28
C GLY A 136 0.57 -6.35 2.81
N PHE A 137 1.47 -5.53 3.38
CA PHE A 137 1.50 -5.29 4.81
C PHE A 137 0.19 -4.62 5.28
N VAL A 138 -0.42 -3.78 4.45
CA VAL A 138 -1.67 -3.05 4.74
C VAL A 138 -2.73 -3.38 3.69
N ARG A 139 -4.00 -3.56 4.10
CA ARG A 139 -5.14 -3.78 3.20
C ARG A 139 -5.62 -2.51 2.48
N SER A 140 -4.73 -1.55 2.23
CA SER A 140 -5.05 -0.31 1.54
C SER A 140 -4.94 -0.51 0.03
N PRO A 141 -5.81 0.11 -0.79
CA PRO A 141 -5.61 0.10 -2.23
C PRO A 141 -4.27 0.79 -2.59
N PHE A 142 -3.43 0.08 -3.33
CA PHE A 142 -2.10 0.53 -3.72
C PHE A 142 -2.13 1.76 -4.63
N ILE A 143 -2.99 1.76 -5.66
CA ILE A 143 -3.03 2.81 -6.69
C ILE A 143 -3.34 4.21 -6.11
N PRO A 144 -4.37 4.41 -5.27
CA PRO A 144 -4.61 5.72 -4.65
C PRO A 144 -3.45 6.20 -3.77
N SER A 145 -2.83 5.28 -3.02
CA SER A 145 -1.71 5.59 -2.14
C SER A 145 -0.47 6.03 -2.95
N LEU A 146 -0.20 5.32 -4.05
CA LEU A 146 0.88 5.64 -4.98
C LEU A 146 0.69 7.03 -5.60
N VAL A 147 -0.50 7.30 -6.16
CA VAL A 147 -0.78 8.59 -6.83
C VAL A 147 -0.70 9.76 -5.84
N GLN A 148 -1.18 9.60 -4.61
CA GLN A 148 -1.13 10.64 -3.59
C GLN A 148 0.32 10.95 -3.15
N VAL A 149 1.12 9.92 -2.86
CA VAL A 149 2.51 10.11 -2.40
C VAL A 149 3.39 10.63 -3.55
N LEU A 150 3.27 10.08 -4.75
CA LEU A 150 4.00 10.58 -5.92
C LEU A 150 3.61 12.02 -6.27
N GLY A 151 2.32 12.37 -6.15
CA GLY A 151 1.86 13.73 -6.39
C GLY A 151 2.51 14.74 -5.44
N ARG A 152 2.51 14.46 -4.13
CA ARG A 152 3.16 15.33 -3.13
C ARG A 152 4.67 15.40 -3.33
N ASN A 153 5.31 14.28 -3.64
CA ASN A 153 6.75 14.24 -3.88
C ASN A 153 7.14 15.00 -5.14
N PHE A 154 6.32 14.96 -6.18
CA PHE A 154 6.53 15.79 -7.36
C PHE A 154 6.54 17.28 -7.00
N ILE A 155 5.56 17.74 -6.21
CA ILE A 155 5.49 19.14 -5.79
C ILE A 155 6.68 19.50 -4.88
N LEU A 156 7.01 18.66 -3.89
CA LEU A 156 8.09 18.96 -2.96
C LEU A 156 9.46 18.95 -3.63
N PHE A 157 9.84 17.84 -4.29
CA PHE A 157 11.20 17.68 -4.83
C PHE A 157 11.39 18.41 -6.15
N ILE A 158 10.41 18.37 -7.06
CA ILE A 158 10.57 18.95 -8.40
C ILE A 158 10.28 20.44 -8.37
N ILE A 159 9.14 20.85 -7.81
CA ILE A 159 8.73 22.26 -7.84
C ILE A 159 9.46 23.05 -6.76
N LEU A 160 9.27 22.71 -5.49
CA LEU A 160 9.84 23.50 -4.39
C LEU A 160 11.37 23.30 -4.25
N GLY A 161 11.85 22.08 -4.51
CA GLY A 161 13.27 21.75 -4.41
C GLY A 161 14.15 22.39 -5.48
N ASN A 162 13.66 22.57 -6.72
CA ASN A 162 14.47 23.11 -7.82
C ASN A 162 14.23 24.59 -8.13
N ALA A 163 13.17 25.19 -7.59
CA ALA A 163 12.83 26.59 -7.78
C ALA A 163 13.01 27.38 -6.47
N GLU A 164 14.19 27.97 -6.27
CA GLU A 164 14.50 28.82 -5.11
C GLU A 164 13.52 29.98 -4.96
N GLU A 165 13.08 30.58 -6.08
CA GLU A 165 12.06 31.63 -6.07
C GLU A 165 10.73 31.18 -5.47
N MET A 166 10.38 29.90 -5.62
CA MET A 166 9.16 29.32 -5.04
C MET A 166 9.28 29.08 -3.54
N GLN A 167 10.50 28.87 -3.02
CA GLN A 167 10.74 28.60 -1.59
C GLN A 167 10.37 29.79 -0.72
N SER A 168 10.54 31.01 -1.24
CA SER A 168 10.19 32.26 -0.57
C SER A 168 8.68 32.59 -0.60
N LYS A 169 7.86 31.84 -1.36
CA LYS A 169 6.43 32.16 -1.52
C LYS A 169 5.61 31.63 -0.35
N ALA A 170 4.65 32.44 0.10
CA ALA A 170 3.71 32.05 1.16
C ALA A 170 2.88 30.79 0.86
N VAL A 171 2.77 30.38 -0.41
CA VAL A 171 2.07 29.14 -0.80
C VAL A 171 2.72 27.90 -0.21
N VAL A 172 4.04 27.90 -0.03
CA VAL A 172 4.78 26.80 0.62
C VAL A 172 4.26 26.56 2.03
N PHE A 173 4.04 27.63 2.78
CA PHE A 173 3.47 27.54 4.12
C PHE A 173 2.10 26.86 4.10
N PHE A 174 1.19 27.27 3.20
CA PHE A 174 -0.14 26.66 3.12
C PHE A 174 -0.08 25.17 2.75
N ILE A 175 0.78 24.79 1.80
CA ILE A 175 0.96 23.38 1.42
C ILE A 175 1.43 22.57 2.61
N PHE A 176 2.52 22.99 3.26
CA PHE A 176 3.09 22.24 4.38
C PHE A 176 2.12 22.16 5.56
N TYR A 177 1.39 23.25 5.83
CA TYR A 177 0.42 23.30 6.90
C TYR A 177 -0.77 22.36 6.66
N PHE A 178 -1.40 22.40 5.48
CA PHE A 178 -2.52 21.52 5.16
C PHE A 178 -2.10 20.05 5.08
N TRP A 179 -0.93 19.75 4.51
CA TRP A 179 -0.38 18.40 4.55
C TRP A 179 -0.20 17.93 5.99
N SER A 180 0.41 18.73 6.85
CA SER A 180 0.68 18.36 8.25
C SER A 180 -0.60 18.12 9.05
N ILE A 181 -1.64 18.95 8.87
CA ILE A 181 -2.94 18.74 9.54
C ILE A 181 -3.57 17.41 9.13
N ILE A 182 -3.62 17.11 7.83
CA ILE A 182 -4.20 15.84 7.34
C ILE A 182 -3.47 14.65 7.97
N GLU A 183 -2.15 14.73 8.04
CA GLU A 183 -1.29 13.66 8.54
C GLU A 183 -1.38 13.47 10.05
N ILE A 184 -1.51 14.54 10.82
CA ILE A 184 -1.71 14.51 12.29
C ILE A 184 -2.93 13.68 12.69
N PHE A 185 -4.01 13.70 11.91
CA PHE A 185 -5.19 12.87 12.22
C PHE A 185 -5.11 11.47 11.60
N ARG A 186 -4.35 11.30 10.52
CA ARG A 186 -4.21 10.04 9.80
C ARG A 186 -3.35 9.03 10.57
N TYR A 187 -2.18 9.44 11.03
CA TYR A 187 -1.23 8.52 11.66
C TYR A 187 -1.73 7.94 12.99
N PRO A 188 -2.33 8.72 13.91
CA PRO A 188 -2.93 8.18 15.13
C PRO A 188 -4.04 7.18 14.83
N PHE A 189 -4.83 7.39 13.77
CA PHE A 189 -5.84 6.43 13.35
C PHE A 189 -5.21 5.10 12.93
N TYR A 190 -4.13 5.13 12.14
CA TYR A 190 -3.41 3.90 11.78
C TYR A 190 -2.71 3.25 12.97
N MET A 191 -2.17 4.01 13.92
CA MET A 191 -1.61 3.48 15.16
C MET A 191 -2.66 2.75 15.99
N LEU A 192 -3.83 3.34 16.21
CA LEU A 192 -4.93 2.71 16.94
C LEU A 192 -5.47 1.48 16.22
N SER A 193 -5.55 1.53 14.89
CA SER A 193 -5.91 0.37 14.06
C SER A 193 -4.88 -0.76 14.19
N CYS A 194 -3.59 -0.47 14.38
CA CYS A 194 -2.60 -1.50 14.68
C CYS A 194 -2.87 -2.14 16.03
N ILE A 195 -3.37 -1.38 17.03
CA ILE A 195 -3.66 -1.89 18.36
C ILE A 195 -5.01 -2.66 18.44
N ASN A 196 -5.81 -2.62 17.37
CA ASN A 196 -7.22 -3.06 17.34
C ASN A 196 -8.13 -2.27 18.30
N ILE A 197 -7.78 -1.01 18.59
CA ILE A 197 -8.63 -0.11 19.36
C ILE A 197 -9.37 0.80 18.40
N GLU A 198 -10.70 0.74 18.39
CA GLU A 198 -11.54 1.59 17.55
C GLU A 198 -12.05 2.79 18.34
N TRP A 199 -11.43 3.95 18.12
CA TRP A 199 -11.92 5.21 18.71
C TRP A 199 -12.89 5.90 17.76
N LYS A 200 -14.17 5.97 18.15
CA LYS A 200 -15.25 6.49 17.30
C LYS A 200 -15.04 7.95 16.87
N LEU A 201 -14.55 8.81 17.77
CA LEU A 201 -14.29 10.22 17.46
C LEU A 201 -13.17 10.36 16.43
N LEU A 202 -12.04 9.69 16.63
CA LEU A 202 -10.92 9.76 15.70
C LEU A 202 -11.28 9.17 14.32
N THR A 203 -12.05 8.07 14.31
CA THR A 203 -12.59 7.48 13.08
C THR A 203 -13.49 8.49 12.35
N TRP A 204 -14.37 9.19 13.07
CA TRP A 204 -15.23 10.21 12.48
C TRP A 204 -14.43 11.40 11.93
N ILE A 205 -13.45 11.90 12.68
CA ILE A 205 -12.55 12.97 12.24
C ILE A 205 -11.84 12.53 10.96
N ARG A 206 -11.23 11.35 10.93
CA ARG A 206 -10.52 10.83 9.76
C ARG A 206 -11.38 10.81 8.51
N TYR A 207 -12.64 10.39 8.61
CA TYR A 207 -13.58 10.34 7.48
C TYR A 207 -14.36 11.63 7.22
N THR A 208 -14.09 12.71 7.95
CA THR A 208 -14.77 14.02 7.77
C THR A 208 -13.78 15.14 7.45
N ILE A 209 -12.58 15.12 8.03
CA ILE A 209 -11.55 16.15 7.92
C ILE A 209 -11.02 16.31 6.49
N TRP A 210 -11.08 15.25 5.68
CA TRP A 210 -10.68 15.31 4.27
C TRP A 210 -11.61 16.20 3.43
N ILE A 211 -12.85 16.44 3.86
CA ILE A 211 -13.83 17.23 3.10
C ILE A 211 -13.36 18.68 2.91
N PRO A 212 -12.95 19.42 3.96
CA PRO A 212 -12.37 20.76 3.79
C PRO A 212 -10.90 20.72 3.36
N LEU A 213 -10.10 19.79 3.89
CA LEU A 213 -8.64 19.84 3.71
C LEU A 213 -8.17 19.39 2.33
N TYR A 214 -8.82 18.42 1.67
CA TYR A 214 -8.39 18.01 0.32
C TYR A 214 -8.58 19.11 -0.72
N PRO A 215 -9.73 19.81 -0.79
CA PRO A 215 -9.89 20.97 -1.68
C PRO A 215 -8.89 22.09 -1.39
N LEU A 216 -8.65 22.40 -0.11
CA LEU A 216 -7.68 23.43 0.29
C LEU A 216 -6.24 23.04 -0.07
N GLY A 217 -5.86 21.79 0.17
CA GLY A 217 -4.56 21.25 -0.22
C GLY A 217 -4.39 21.27 -1.73
N ALA A 218 -5.37 20.77 -2.49
CA ALA A 218 -5.34 20.78 -3.95
C ALA A 218 -5.31 22.21 -4.53
N LEU A 219 -6.00 23.16 -3.91
CA LEU A 219 -5.94 24.57 -4.30
C LEU A 219 -4.55 25.16 -4.03
N ALA A 220 -3.95 24.89 -2.87
CA ALA A 220 -2.60 25.33 -2.56
C ALA A 220 -1.57 24.74 -3.55
N GLU A 221 -1.70 23.45 -3.87
CA GLU A 221 -0.90 22.76 -4.88
C GLU A 221 -1.09 23.38 -6.28
N ALA A 222 -2.33 23.63 -6.70
CA ALA A 222 -2.63 24.28 -7.97
C ALA A 222 -2.06 25.70 -8.06
N VAL A 223 -2.18 26.49 -7.00
CA VAL A 223 -1.60 27.85 -6.94
C VAL A 223 -0.07 27.78 -6.99
N SER A 224 0.56 26.78 -6.35
CA SER A 224 2.00 26.58 -6.45
C SER A 224 2.44 26.24 -7.87
N LEU A 225 1.69 25.40 -8.59
CA LEU A 225 1.94 25.06 -9.99
C LEU A 225 1.80 26.29 -10.89
N ILE A 226 0.74 27.08 -10.71
CA ILE A 226 0.50 28.29 -11.51
C ILE A 226 1.63 29.29 -11.33
N GLN A 227 2.12 29.49 -10.10
CA GLN A 227 3.26 30.36 -9.83
C GLN A 227 4.59 29.76 -10.30
N ALA A 228 4.73 28.44 -10.32
CA ALA A 228 5.93 27.78 -10.81
C ALA A 228 6.05 27.80 -12.35
N ILE A 229 4.94 27.78 -13.10
CA ILE A 229 4.94 27.82 -14.57
C ILE A 229 5.78 28.97 -15.16
N PRO A 230 5.61 30.25 -14.75
CA PRO A 230 6.43 31.34 -15.27
C PRO A 230 7.89 31.20 -14.84
N VAL A 231 8.15 30.83 -13.58
CA VAL A 231 9.51 30.62 -13.06
C VAL A 231 10.26 29.59 -13.89
N PHE A 232 9.67 28.42 -14.13
CA PHE A 232 10.28 27.38 -14.97
C PHE A 232 10.37 27.76 -16.46
N SER A 233 9.47 28.61 -16.95
CA SER A 233 9.54 29.12 -18.33
C SER A 233 10.71 30.09 -18.51
N GLU A 234 11.04 30.86 -17.47
CA GLU A 234 12.13 31.83 -17.48
C GLU A 234 13.48 31.18 -17.17
N THR A 235 13.55 30.25 -16.20
CA THR A 235 14.81 29.57 -15.86
C THR A 235 15.22 28.51 -16.89
N GLY A 236 14.30 28.03 -17.74
CA GLY A 236 14.57 27.03 -18.78
C GLY A 236 14.96 25.62 -18.29
N LYS A 237 15.05 25.40 -16.97
CA LYS A 237 15.40 24.11 -16.33
C LYS A 237 14.43 23.01 -16.79
N PHE A 238 14.97 21.85 -17.18
CA PHE A 238 14.25 20.67 -17.71
C PHE A 238 13.62 20.81 -19.10
N SER A 239 13.98 21.83 -19.90
CA SER A 239 13.56 21.89 -21.30
C SER A 239 14.31 20.85 -22.13
N PHE A 240 13.59 19.86 -22.66
CA PHE A 240 14.16 18.87 -23.57
C PHE A 240 14.05 19.40 -25.01
N SER A 241 15.21 19.74 -25.58
CA SER A 241 15.35 20.00 -27.02
C SER A 241 15.87 18.73 -27.67
N LEU A 242 15.02 18.02 -28.41
CA LEU A 242 15.44 16.84 -29.17
C LEU A 242 16.04 17.29 -30.52
N PRO A 243 17.27 16.88 -30.90
CA PRO A 243 17.78 17.14 -32.25
C PRO A 243 17.10 16.21 -33.27
N TYR A 244 17.00 16.72 -34.51
CA TYR A 244 16.45 16.17 -35.78
C TYR A 244 16.04 14.68 -35.82
N PRO A 245 14.88 14.30 -36.41
CA PRO A 245 14.09 14.99 -37.44
C PRO A 245 12.85 15.76 -36.97
N LEU A 246 12.61 15.87 -35.66
CA LEU A 246 11.52 16.66 -35.11
C LEU A 246 12.10 17.68 -34.11
N THR A 247 12.30 18.93 -34.55
CA THR A 247 12.71 20.07 -33.70
C THR A 247 11.55 20.50 -32.79
N ILE A 248 11.07 19.60 -31.95
CA ILE A 248 10.04 19.88 -30.94
C ILE A 248 10.78 20.23 -29.64
N THR A 249 10.72 21.50 -29.25
CA THR A 249 11.18 21.94 -27.92
C THR A 249 10.03 21.74 -26.94
N ILE A 250 10.06 20.65 -26.18
CA ILE A 250 9.05 20.43 -25.14
C ILE A 250 9.50 21.19 -23.89
N LYS A 251 8.93 22.38 -23.70
CA LYS A 251 9.15 23.18 -22.49
C LYS A 251 8.53 22.45 -21.29
N PHE A 252 9.26 22.44 -20.17
CA PHE A 252 8.77 21.83 -18.92
C PHE A 252 7.42 22.42 -18.46
N SER A 253 7.15 23.69 -18.77
CA SER A 253 5.87 24.37 -18.54
C SER A 253 4.65 23.63 -19.13
N PHE A 254 4.80 22.94 -20.27
CA PHE A 254 3.72 22.13 -20.85
C PHE A 254 3.39 20.89 -20.00
N PHE A 255 4.42 20.25 -19.44
CA PHE A 255 4.23 19.16 -18.49
C PHE A 255 3.55 19.63 -17.19
N LEU A 256 3.89 20.82 -16.67
CA LEU A 256 3.19 21.40 -15.52
C LEU A 256 1.71 21.68 -15.82
N GLN A 257 1.38 22.16 -17.02
CA GLN A 257 -0.01 22.40 -17.43
C GLN A 257 -0.81 21.09 -17.51
N ILE A 258 -0.24 20.03 -18.09
CA ILE A 258 -0.86 18.70 -18.09
C ILE A 258 -1.03 18.19 -16.66
N TYR A 259 -0.01 18.36 -15.81
CA TYR A 259 -0.09 17.95 -14.41
C TYR A 259 -1.20 18.67 -13.66
N LEU A 260 -1.44 19.95 -13.93
CA LEU A 260 -2.55 20.71 -13.35
C LEU A 260 -3.91 20.10 -13.73
N ILE A 261 -4.09 19.70 -15.00
CA ILE A 261 -5.30 19.00 -15.45
C ILE A 261 -5.46 17.64 -14.73
N ILE A 262 -4.37 16.88 -14.61
CA ILE A 262 -4.35 15.61 -13.89
C ILE A 262 -4.69 15.80 -12.40
N LEU A 263 -4.22 16.88 -11.77
CA LEU A 263 -4.51 17.20 -10.37
C LEU A 263 -6.01 17.42 -10.15
N PHE A 264 -6.67 18.20 -11.03
CA PHE A 264 -8.12 18.39 -10.96
C PHE A 264 -8.90 17.10 -11.20
N LEU A 265 -8.51 16.29 -12.19
CA LEU A 265 -9.15 15.01 -12.46
C LEU A 265 -8.96 14.03 -11.29
N GLY A 266 -7.73 13.97 -10.76
CA GLY A 266 -7.35 13.16 -9.62
C GLY A 266 -8.12 13.55 -8.36
N LEU A 267 -8.34 14.85 -8.12
CA LEU A 267 -9.17 15.35 -7.02
C LEU A 267 -10.60 14.80 -7.13
N PHE A 268 -11.22 14.88 -8.31
CA PHE A 268 -12.59 14.39 -8.51
C PHE A 268 -12.72 12.88 -8.27
N VAL A 269 -11.78 12.08 -8.80
CA VAL A 269 -11.75 10.63 -8.61
C VAL A 269 -11.52 10.29 -7.14
N ASN A 270 -10.57 10.94 -6.47
CA ASN A 270 -10.31 10.74 -5.04
C ASN A 270 -11.51 11.13 -4.19
N PHE A 271 -12.18 12.24 -4.49
CA PHE A 271 -13.36 12.70 -3.76
C PHE A 271 -14.49 11.68 -3.82
N ARG A 272 -14.75 11.12 -5.02
CA ARG A 272 -15.74 10.05 -5.21
C ARG A 272 -15.36 8.79 -4.44
N HIS A 273 -14.08 8.42 -4.45
CA HIS A 273 -13.58 7.25 -3.71
C HIS A 273 -13.72 7.43 -2.19
N LEU A 274 -13.29 8.57 -1.65
CA LEU A 274 -13.36 8.88 -0.22
C LEU A 274 -14.81 9.03 0.26
N TYR A 275 -15.70 9.60 -0.57
CA TYR A 275 -17.12 9.63 -0.28
C TYR A 275 -17.73 8.22 -0.20
N LYS A 276 -17.33 7.32 -1.11
CA LYS A 276 -17.73 5.91 -1.07
C LYS A 276 -17.21 5.22 0.20
N GLN A 277 -15.95 5.44 0.57
CA GLN A 277 -15.38 4.91 1.82
C GLN A 277 -16.13 5.43 3.05
N ARG A 278 -16.44 6.72 3.10
CA ARG A 278 -17.22 7.33 4.19
C ARG A 278 -18.59 6.67 4.31
N ARG A 279 -19.31 6.45 3.21
CA ARG A 279 -20.60 5.74 3.22
C ARG A 279 -20.47 4.29 3.70
N GLN A 280 -19.37 3.61 3.41
CA GLN A 280 -19.17 2.23 3.85
C GLN A 280 -18.87 2.11 5.35
N HIS A 281 -18.06 3.03 5.90
CA HIS A 281 -17.65 2.98 7.30
C HIS A 281 -18.60 3.72 8.26
N LEU A 282 -19.17 4.85 7.83
CA LEU A 282 -20.06 5.70 8.65
C LEU A 282 -21.52 5.68 8.18
N GLY A 283 -21.83 5.05 7.05
CA GLY A 283 -23.21 4.91 6.61
C GLY A 283 -23.99 3.97 7.53
N ALA A 284 -25.28 4.26 7.72
CA ALA A 284 -26.17 3.40 8.49
C ALA A 284 -26.10 1.98 7.93
N LYS A 285 -25.66 1.01 8.76
CA LYS A 285 -25.78 -0.42 8.42
C LYS A 285 -27.25 -0.66 8.11
N LYS A 286 -27.59 -1.03 6.87
CA LYS A 286 -28.94 -1.52 6.55
C LYS A 286 -29.23 -2.62 7.57
N ARG A 287 -30.15 -2.36 8.49
CA ARG A 287 -30.73 -3.36 9.38
C ARG A 287 -31.17 -4.49 8.44
N LYS A 288 -30.48 -5.64 8.48
CA LYS A 288 -31.07 -6.86 7.92
C LYS A 288 -32.34 -7.07 8.73
N MET A 289 -33.50 -6.79 8.14
CA MET A 289 -34.76 -7.24 8.71
C MET A 289 -34.61 -8.76 8.83
N LYS A 290 -34.70 -9.24 10.08
CA LYS A 290 -34.80 -10.64 10.41
C LYS A 290 -36.20 -11.12 10.04
#